data_AF-A0A0F7EJG4-F1
#
_entry.id   AF-A0A0F7EJG4-F1
#
_cell.length_a   1.000
_cell.length_b   1.000
_cell.length_c   1.000
_cell.angle_alpha   90.00
_cell.angle_beta   90.00
_cell.angle_gamma   90.00
#
_symmetry.space_group_name_H-M   'P 1'
#
loop_
_entity.id
_entity.type
_entity.pdbx_description
1 polymer ?
#
loop_
_entity_poly.entity_id
_entity_poly.type
_entity_poly.pdbx_seq_one_letter_code
_entity_poly.pdbx_strand_id
1 'polypeptide(L)'
;MDNRYSSFQEFAQAFEKKWVNIAIEHGLVDEPMDIYLAKVRKKALFVWKKNKGDEWIERQGYTIVDRNLDKEEIFDKKLGRGRPRKHEDDRLHHAIHVRLDEETYQKLLSLCQKNNLDLSETIRMLIKKG
;
A
#
# COMPACT_ATOMS: atom_id res chain seq x y z
N MET A 1 -11.01 -5.33 -11.02
CA MET A 1 -10.03 -6.29 -10.49
C MET A 1 -9.05 -5.52 -9.62
N ASP A 2 -8.83 -5.97 -8.40
CA ASP A 2 -7.78 -5.39 -7.54
C ASP A 2 -6.43 -5.76 -8.16
N ASN A 3 -5.59 -4.76 -8.45
CA ASN A 3 -4.27 -4.97 -9.07
C ASN A 3 -3.15 -5.00 -8.02
N ARG A 4 -3.51 -5.32 -6.77
CA ARG A 4 -2.58 -5.44 -5.65
C ARG A 4 -2.07 -6.87 -5.56
N TYR A 5 -0.78 -7.02 -5.32
CA TYR A 5 -0.13 -8.30 -5.13
C TYR A 5 0.73 -8.24 -3.87
N SER A 6 0.68 -9.31 -3.10
CA SER A 6 1.47 -9.51 -1.88
C SER A 6 2.78 -10.26 -2.14
N SER A 7 2.93 -10.86 -3.32
CA SER A 7 4.14 -11.58 -3.71
C SER A 7 4.32 -11.59 -5.24
N PHE A 8 5.57 -11.84 -5.68
CA PHE A 8 5.86 -12.05 -7.10
C PHE A 8 5.09 -13.25 -7.66
N GLN A 9 4.92 -14.32 -6.88
CA GLN A 9 4.25 -15.54 -7.33
C GLN A 9 2.77 -15.28 -7.65
N GLU A 10 2.08 -14.54 -6.78
CA GLU A 10 0.69 -14.12 -7.00
C GLU A 10 0.55 -13.28 -8.28
N PHE A 11 1.45 -12.33 -8.46
CA PHE A 11 1.51 -11.50 -9.67
C PHE A 11 1.79 -12.34 -10.92
N ALA A 12 2.80 -13.23 -10.87
CA ALA A 12 3.22 -14.05 -12.00
C ALA A 12 2.09 -14.97 -12.47
N GLN A 13 1.37 -15.61 -11.54
CA GLN A 13 0.19 -16.43 -11.86
C GLN A 13 -0.92 -15.61 -12.54
N ALA A 14 -1.24 -14.43 -12.00
CA ALA A 14 -2.25 -13.55 -12.58
C ALA A 14 -1.84 -13.00 -13.95
N PHE A 15 -0.53 -12.77 -14.15
CA PHE A 15 0.04 -12.32 -15.41
C PHE A 15 0.02 -13.45 -16.45
N GLU A 16 0.49 -14.65 -16.08
CA GLU A 16 0.49 -15.85 -16.94
C GLU A 16 -0.92 -16.21 -17.40
N LYS A 17 -1.89 -16.26 -16.49
CA LYS A 17 -3.29 -16.60 -16.82
C LYS A 17 -3.86 -15.72 -17.94
N LYS A 18 -3.55 -14.41 -17.93
CA LYS A 18 -3.99 -13.49 -18.98
C LYS A 18 -3.42 -13.88 -20.34
N TRP A 19 -2.13 -14.18 -20.40
CA TRP A 19 -1.45 -14.53 -21.66
C TRP A 19 -1.81 -15.92 -22.16
N VAL A 20 -2.06 -16.87 -21.26
CA VAL A 20 -2.59 -18.20 -21.62
C VAL A 20 -3.94 -18.07 -22.32
N ASN A 21 -4.86 -17.29 -21.76
CA ASN A 21 -6.17 -17.06 -22.39
C ASN A 21 -6.02 -16.48 -23.80
N ILE A 22 -5.14 -15.48 -23.97
CA ILE A 22 -4.85 -14.87 -25.28
C ILE A 22 -4.26 -15.90 -26.25
N ALA A 23 -3.30 -16.72 -25.80
CA ALA A 23 -2.67 -17.73 -26.65
C ALA A 23 -3.67 -18.80 -27.11
N ILE A 24 -4.57 -19.24 -26.23
CA ILE A 24 -5.66 -20.17 -26.56
C ILE A 24 -6.62 -19.53 -27.56
N GLU A 25 -7.02 -18.27 -27.35
CA GLU A 25 -7.87 -17.51 -28.30
C GLU A 25 -7.24 -17.39 -29.69
N HIS A 26 -5.90 -17.34 -29.76
CA HIS A 26 -5.14 -17.30 -31.01
C HIS A 26 -4.72 -18.69 -31.56
N GLY A 27 -5.18 -19.78 -30.95
CA GLY A 27 -4.98 -21.14 -31.47
C GLY A 27 -3.58 -21.74 -31.24
N LEU A 28 -2.80 -21.22 -30.29
CA LEU A 28 -1.55 -21.87 -29.86
C LEU A 28 -1.86 -23.07 -28.95
N VAL A 29 -1.33 -24.25 -29.30
CA VAL A 29 -1.45 -25.49 -28.52
C VAL A 29 -0.09 -26.21 -28.51
N ASP A 30 0.17 -27.01 -27.47
CA ASP A 30 1.33 -27.93 -27.33
C ASP A 30 2.72 -27.26 -27.22
N GLU A 31 3.75 -27.80 -27.86
CA GLU A 31 5.16 -27.38 -27.75
C GLU A 31 5.42 -25.86 -27.96
N PRO A 32 4.72 -25.18 -28.89
CA PRO A 32 4.73 -23.72 -29.00
C PRO A 32 4.25 -22.97 -27.75
N MET A 33 3.37 -23.57 -26.93
CA MET A 33 2.85 -22.98 -25.69
C MET A 33 3.92 -22.93 -24.60
N ASP A 34 4.76 -23.95 -24.45
CA ASP A 34 5.81 -23.96 -23.42
C ASP A 34 6.88 -22.91 -23.67
N ILE A 35 7.30 -22.76 -24.94
CA ILE A 35 8.22 -21.70 -25.37
C ILE A 35 7.59 -20.32 -25.13
N TYR A 36 6.29 -20.19 -25.41
CA TYR A 36 5.54 -18.96 -25.18
C TYR A 36 5.44 -18.62 -23.69
N LEU A 37 5.09 -19.58 -22.83
CA LEU A 37 5.02 -19.43 -21.39
C LEU A 37 6.36 -19.05 -20.76
N ALA A 38 7.46 -19.62 -21.24
CA ALA A 38 8.80 -19.23 -20.81
C ALA A 38 9.10 -17.75 -21.13
N LYS A 39 8.65 -17.24 -22.29
CA LYS A 39 8.75 -15.81 -22.62
C LYS A 39 7.86 -14.95 -21.74
N VAL A 40 6.64 -15.39 -21.45
CA VAL A 40 5.70 -14.71 -20.55
C VAL A 40 6.27 -14.58 -19.14
N ARG A 41 6.89 -15.63 -18.60
CA ARG A 41 7.57 -15.62 -17.30
C ARG A 41 8.69 -14.60 -17.22
N LYS A 42 9.57 -14.57 -18.22
CA LYS A 42 10.63 -13.56 -18.31
C LYS A 42 10.05 -12.14 -18.34
N LYS A 43 8.95 -11.95 -19.06
CA LYS A 43 8.24 -10.67 -19.15
C LYS A 43 7.60 -10.28 -17.82
N ALA A 44 7.03 -11.22 -17.07
CA ALA A 44 6.50 -10.97 -15.73
C ALA A 44 7.61 -10.49 -14.79
N LEU A 45 8.78 -11.16 -14.78
CA LEU A 45 9.91 -10.75 -13.96
C LEU A 45 10.41 -9.34 -14.32
N PHE A 46 10.48 -9.02 -15.61
CA PHE A 46 10.85 -7.68 -16.07
C PHE A 46 9.87 -6.62 -15.57
N VAL A 47 8.56 -6.84 -15.75
CA VAL A 47 7.51 -5.93 -15.27
C VAL A 47 7.60 -5.75 -13.76
N TRP A 48 7.79 -6.83 -13.00
CA TRP A 48 7.93 -6.81 -11.55
C TRP A 48 9.08 -5.92 -11.09
N LYS A 49 10.27 -6.13 -11.68
CA LYS A 49 11.47 -5.34 -11.37
C LYS A 49 11.30 -3.87 -11.77
N LYS A 50 10.72 -3.58 -12.95
CA LYS A 50 10.43 -2.20 -13.39
C LYS A 50 9.52 -1.47 -12.39
N ASN A 51 8.56 -2.17 -11.78
CA ASN A 51 7.63 -1.63 -10.80
C ASN A 51 8.17 -1.69 -9.35
N LYS A 52 9.40 -2.15 -9.12
CA LYS A 52 9.99 -2.31 -7.78
C LYS A 52 9.09 -3.10 -6.82
N GLY A 53 8.54 -4.22 -7.32
CA GLY A 53 7.51 -4.98 -6.60
C GLY A 53 7.90 -5.35 -5.17
N ASP A 54 9.13 -5.82 -4.98
CA ASP A 54 9.65 -6.23 -3.67
C ASP A 54 9.80 -5.03 -2.71
N GLU A 55 10.34 -3.90 -3.17
CA GLU A 55 10.49 -2.67 -2.35
C GLU A 55 9.14 -2.14 -1.87
N TRP A 56 8.10 -2.21 -2.71
CA TRP A 56 6.76 -1.77 -2.31
C TRP A 56 6.09 -2.73 -1.35
N ILE A 57 6.30 -4.04 -1.50
CA ILE A 57 5.81 -5.01 -0.51
C ILE A 57 6.46 -4.77 0.85
N GLU A 58 7.78 -4.55 0.90
CA GLU A 58 8.48 -4.24 2.15
C GLU A 58 7.94 -2.97 2.82
N ARG A 59 7.63 -1.94 2.03
CA ARG A 59 7.16 -0.64 2.55
C ARG A 59 5.72 -0.62 3.05
N GLN A 60 4.80 -1.36 2.40
CA GLN A 60 3.36 -1.22 2.66
C GLN A 60 2.56 -2.53 2.61
N GLY A 61 3.23 -3.69 2.49
CA GLY A 61 2.63 -5.02 2.46
C GLY A 61 2.01 -5.45 1.12
N TYR A 62 2.02 -4.57 0.12
CA TYR A 62 1.55 -4.90 -1.23
C TYR A 62 2.19 -4.00 -2.29
N THR A 63 2.22 -4.50 -3.53
CA THR A 63 2.57 -3.70 -4.71
C THR A 63 1.41 -3.65 -5.70
N ILE A 64 1.34 -2.57 -6.48
CA ILE A 64 0.42 -2.46 -7.60
C ILE A 64 1.27 -2.36 -8.85
N VAL A 65 1.08 -3.32 -9.75
CA VAL A 65 1.92 -3.44 -10.94
C VAL A 65 1.19 -2.89 -12.15
N ASP A 66 1.75 -1.87 -12.80
CA ASP A 66 1.28 -1.47 -14.13
C ASP A 66 1.75 -2.48 -15.17
N ARG A 67 0.78 -3.07 -15.89
CA ARG A 67 1.00 -4.13 -16.87
C ARG A 67 1.20 -3.58 -18.29
N ASN A 68 1.05 -2.26 -18.50
CA ASN A 68 1.27 -1.62 -19.79
C ASN A 68 2.77 -1.34 -20.00
N LEU A 69 3.35 -2.04 -20.98
CA LEU A 69 4.77 -2.00 -21.30
C LEU A 69 5.13 -0.99 -22.41
N ASP A 70 4.14 -0.58 -23.20
CA ASP A 70 4.32 0.28 -24.38
C ASP A 70 4.52 1.76 -24.02
N LYS A 71 4.48 2.08 -22.72
CA LYS A 71 4.88 3.39 -22.20
C LYS A 71 6.29 3.22 -21.62
N GLU A 72 7.27 3.85 -22.27
CA GLU A 72 8.66 3.88 -21.79
C GLU A 72 8.72 4.43 -20.37
N GLU A 73 7.88 5.42 -20.07
CA GLU A 73 7.67 5.93 -18.72
C GLU A 73 7.25 4.80 -17.77
N ILE A 74 8.08 4.57 -16.75
CA ILE A 74 7.65 3.90 -15.53
C ILE A 74 6.43 4.70 -15.10
N PHE A 75 5.26 4.06 -15.10
CA PHE A 75 4.07 4.66 -14.52
C PHE A 75 4.33 4.71 -13.01
N ASP A 76 5.04 5.75 -12.56
CA ASP A 76 5.03 6.25 -11.19
C ASP A 76 3.63 6.84 -10.96
N LYS A 77 2.59 6.01 -11.13
CA LYS A 77 1.32 6.27 -10.48
C LYS A 77 1.73 6.49 -9.03
N LYS A 78 1.35 7.63 -8.47
CA LYS A 78 1.35 7.85 -7.03
C LYS A 78 0.48 6.72 -6.43
N LEU A 79 1.09 5.55 -6.19
CA LEU A 79 0.42 4.29 -5.88
C LEU A 79 -0.11 4.26 -4.45
N GLY A 80 0.22 5.28 -3.65
CA GLY A 80 -0.60 5.71 -2.52
C GLY A 80 -1.50 6.86 -2.95
N ARG A 81 -2.81 6.62 -3.11
CA ARG A 81 -3.76 7.71 -2.89
C ARG A 81 -3.68 8.04 -1.39
N GLY A 82 -3.19 9.23 -1.08
CA GLY A 82 -3.17 9.79 0.27
C GLY A 82 -1.85 9.63 1.02
N ARG A 83 -1.78 10.25 2.20
CA ARG A 83 -0.66 10.18 3.14
C ARG A 83 -0.31 8.70 3.41
N PRO A 84 0.98 8.33 3.48
CA PRO A 84 1.40 6.99 3.89
C PRO A 84 0.61 6.53 5.12
N ARG A 85 -0.03 5.36 5.03
CA ARG A 85 -0.70 4.79 6.21
C ARG A 85 0.39 4.50 7.24
N LYS A 86 0.22 5.03 8.45
CA LYS A 86 1.09 4.67 9.59
C LYS A 86 1.10 3.14 9.76
N HIS A 87 2.25 2.60 10.16
CA HIS A 87 2.40 1.20 10.58
C HIS A 87 1.31 0.86 11.60
N GLU A 88 0.85 -0.39 11.66
CA GLU A 88 -0.28 -0.76 12.53
C GLU A 88 0.00 -0.41 14.00
N ASP A 89 1.24 -0.58 14.46
CA ASP A 89 1.70 -0.21 15.81
C ASP A 89 1.67 1.31 16.08
N ASP A 90 1.75 2.15 15.05
CA ASP A 90 1.72 3.61 15.17
C ASP A 90 0.30 4.21 15.09
N ARG A 91 -0.73 3.36 14.91
CA ARG A 91 -2.11 3.82 14.81
C ARG A 91 -2.69 4.02 16.21
N LEU A 92 -3.11 5.25 16.50
CA LEU A 92 -4.02 5.49 17.61
C LEU A 92 -5.36 4.82 17.28
N HIS A 93 -5.66 3.70 17.92
CA HIS A 93 -6.85 2.87 17.63
C HIS A 93 -8.17 3.52 18.00
N HIS A 94 -8.14 4.53 18.87
CA HIS A 94 -9.33 5.17 19.41
C HIS A 94 -9.23 6.69 19.29
N ALA A 95 -10.30 7.31 18.80
CA ALA A 95 -10.50 8.74 18.81
C ALA A 95 -11.62 9.07 19.80
N ILE A 96 -11.41 10.08 20.63
CA ILE A 96 -12.38 10.54 21.63
C ILE A 96 -12.69 12.00 21.31
N HIS A 97 -13.97 12.35 21.26
CA HIS A 97 -14.43 13.73 21.17
C HIS A 97 -14.79 14.21 22.58
N VAL A 98 -14.08 15.24 23.05
CA VAL A 98 -14.32 15.84 24.37
C VAL A 98 -14.94 17.22 24.18
N ARG A 99 -16.02 17.50 24.90
CA ARG A 99 -16.60 18.84 24.99
C ARG A 99 -16.21 19.44 26.35
N LEU A 100 -15.60 20.61 26.32
CA LEU A 100 -15.22 21.36 27.50
C LEU A 100 -15.95 22.71 27.46
N ASP A 101 -16.30 23.22 28.63
CA ASP A 101 -16.68 24.63 28.74
C ASP A 101 -15.44 25.52 28.60
N GLU A 102 -15.68 26.82 28.42
CA GLU A 102 -14.62 27.79 28.17
C GLU A 102 -13.62 27.84 29.34
N GLU A 103 -14.10 27.82 30.58
CA GLU A 103 -13.24 27.87 31.75
C GLU A 103 -12.32 26.65 31.85
N THR A 104 -12.83 25.44 31.64
CA THR A 104 -12.02 24.22 31.67
C THR A 104 -11.05 24.17 30.50
N TYR A 105 -11.45 24.67 29.33
CA TYR A 105 -10.56 24.77 28.18
C TYR A 105 -9.37 25.70 28.46
N GLN A 106 -9.58 26.86 29.07
CA GLN A 106 -8.50 27.78 29.45
C GLN A 106 -7.55 27.18 30.49
N LYS A 107 -8.08 26.44 31.47
CA LYS A 107 -7.26 25.68 32.44
C LYS A 107 -6.42 24.61 31.75
N LEU A 108 -6.99 23.90 30.77
CA LEU A 108 -6.27 22.92 29.98
C LEU A 108 -5.14 23.55 29.18
N LEU A 109 -5.37 24.68 28.51
CA LEU A 109 -4.34 25.41 27.77
C LEU A 109 -3.18 25.86 28.67
N SER A 110 -3.52 26.39 29.85
CA SER A 110 -2.52 26.78 30.86
C SER A 110 -1.68 25.57 31.31
N LEU A 111 -2.32 24.41 31.46
CA LEU A 111 -1.64 23.17 31.82
C LEU A 111 -0.74 22.65 30.68
N CYS A 112 -1.17 22.79 29.43
CA CYS A 112 -0.37 22.44 28.24
C CYS A 112 0.92 23.28 28.22
N GLN A 113 0.81 24.60 28.42
CA GLN A 113 1.96 25.50 28.48
C GLN A 113 2.91 25.16 29.64
N LYS A 114 2.37 24.92 30.84
CA LYS A 114 3.17 24.60 32.02
C LYS A 114 4.00 23.33 31.87
N ASN A 115 3.45 22.31 31.21
CA ASN A 115 4.12 21.02 31.05
C ASN A 115 4.83 20.87 29.69
N ASN A 116 4.74 21.88 28.81
CA ASN A 116 5.25 21.84 27.44
C ASN A 116 4.77 20.60 26.65
N LEU A 117 3.46 20.30 26.76
CA LEU A 117 2.80 19.18 26.11
C LEU A 117 1.69 19.67 25.17
N ASP A 118 1.38 18.89 24.14
CA ASP A 118 0.22 19.18 23.30
C ASP A 118 -1.12 18.87 24.03
N LEU A 119 -2.23 19.37 23.47
CA LEU A 119 -3.58 19.14 24.02
C LEU A 119 -3.91 17.65 24.19
N SER A 120 -3.54 16.82 23.20
CA SER A 120 -3.86 15.38 23.20
C SER A 120 -2.99 14.60 24.18
N GLU A 121 -1.72 14.99 24.34
CA GLU A 121 -0.80 14.48 25.34
C GLU A 121 -1.25 14.86 26.75
N THR A 122 -1.66 16.11 26.94
CA THR A 122 -2.15 16.60 28.23
C THR A 122 -3.42 15.86 28.65
N ILE A 123 -4.39 15.68 27.73
CA ILE A 123 -5.60 14.88 28.00
C ILE A 123 -5.25 13.42 28.30
N ARG A 124 -4.35 12.79 27.53
CA ARG A 124 -3.88 11.42 27.81
C ARG A 124 -3.20 11.31 29.18
N MET A 125 -2.42 12.31 29.57
CA MET A 125 -1.81 12.38 30.89
C MET A 125 -2.87 12.47 31.99
N LEU A 126 -3.89 13.31 31.82
CA LEU A 126 -4.98 13.47 32.79
C LEU A 126 -5.79 12.17 32.94
N ILE A 127 -6.14 11.50 31.83
CA ILE A 127 -6.84 10.22 31.85
C ILE A 127 -6.03 9.13 32.56
N LYS A 128 -4.69 9.13 32.43
CA LYS A 128 -3.83 8.16 33.13
C LYS A 128 -3.67 8.42 34.62
N LYS A 129 -3.91 9.66 35.08
CA LYS A 129 -3.74 10.06 36.48
C LYS A 129 -5.03 9.98 37.29
N GLY A 130 -6.19 10.09 36.64
CA GLY A 130 -7.50 9.88 37.25
C GLY A 130 -7.83 8.39 37.34
#